data_AF-A0A812JIQ4-F1
#
_entry.id   AF-A0A812JIQ4-F1
#
_cell.length_a   1.000
_cell.length_b   1.000
_cell.length_c   1.000
_cell.angle_alpha   90.00
_cell.angle_beta   90.00
_cell.angle_gamma   90.00
#
_symmetry.space_group_name_H-M   'P 1'
#
loop_
_entity.id
_entity.type
_entity.pdbx_description
1 polymer ?
#
loop_
_entity_poly.entity_id
_entity_poly.type
_entity_poly.pdbx_seq_one_letter_code
_entity_poly.pdbx_strand_id
1 'polypeptide(L)'
;MFRDMLEWRHTFDVDGKVHSWRRELERHRTRRARLCKRFAIEEQICNDKHGIPVRLLRLGVADSAGMIREFGQEAILVDSLSKLEWTHEQIRKAMFRCRKLIRGQIQILDVGDYGDVPNWTGRMWNNLRLGPDIYK
;
A
#
# COMPACT_ATOMS: atom_id res chain seq x y z
N MET A 1 1.31 14.58 18.27
CA MET A 1 1.44 14.04 16.89
C MET A 1 2.65 13.12 16.73
N PHE A 2 3.91 13.59 16.86
CA PHE A 2 5.08 12.71 16.66
C PHE A 2 5.19 11.59 17.73
N ARG A 3 4.97 11.94 19.01
CA ARG A 3 4.96 10.97 20.11
C ARG A 3 3.89 9.90 19.91
N ASP A 4 2.66 10.32 19.61
CA ASP A 4 1.52 9.42 19.38
C ASP A 4 1.79 8.48 18.19
N MET A 5 2.45 8.96 17.14
CA MET A 5 2.86 8.13 16.00
C MET A 5 3.88 7.06 16.42
N LEU A 6 4.88 7.41 17.24
CA LEU A 6 5.87 6.45 17.74
C LEU A 6 5.24 5.42 18.68
N GLU A 7 4.37 5.86 19.57
CA GLU A 7 3.62 5.00 20.49
C GLU A 7 2.70 4.04 19.72
N TRP A 8 1.98 4.54 18.71
CA TRP A 8 1.18 3.71 17.81
C TRP A 8 2.04 2.70 17.05
N ARG A 9 3.19 3.12 16.51
CA ARG A 9 4.10 2.21 15.78
C ARG A 9 4.55 1.06 16.68
N HIS A 10 4.88 1.37 17.93
CA HIS A 10 5.31 0.39 18.92
C HIS A 10 4.16 -0.53 19.33
N THR A 11 3.02 0.02 19.74
CA THR A 11 1.85 -0.76 20.20
C THR A 11 1.24 -1.62 19.10
N PHE A 12 1.24 -1.16 17.85
CA PHE A 12 0.81 -1.95 16.70
C PHE A 12 1.86 -2.96 16.20
N ASP A 13 3.10 -2.89 16.70
CA ASP A 13 4.25 -3.67 16.24
C ASP A 13 4.47 -3.57 14.72
N VAL A 14 4.56 -2.35 14.19
CA VAL A 14 4.73 -2.13 12.74
C VAL A 14 5.99 -2.83 12.23
N ASP A 15 7.11 -2.72 12.94
CA ASP A 15 8.39 -3.29 12.53
C ASP A 15 8.34 -4.82 12.45
N GLY A 16 7.83 -5.49 13.50
CA GLY A 16 7.69 -6.93 13.53
C GLY A 16 6.72 -7.44 12.45
N LYS A 17 5.55 -6.80 12.33
CA LYS A 17 4.54 -7.17 11.32
C LYS A 17 5.02 -6.98 9.89
N VAL A 18 5.64 -5.83 9.58
CA VAL A 18 6.19 -5.56 8.24
C VAL A 18 7.30 -6.55 7.91
N HIS A 19 8.20 -6.84 8.84
CA HIS A 19 9.27 -7.82 8.61
C HIS A 19 8.72 -9.23 8.36
N SER A 20 7.76 -9.66 9.17
CA SER A 20 7.10 -10.96 9.00
C SER A 20 6.36 -11.04 7.65
N TRP A 21 5.61 -10.00 7.30
CA TRP A 21 4.83 -9.92 6.06
C TRP A 21 5.71 -9.95 4.81
N ARG A 22 6.81 -9.20 4.78
CA ARG A 22 7.76 -9.22 3.65
C ARG A 22 8.31 -10.63 3.40
N ARG A 23 8.71 -11.34 4.46
CA ARG A 23 9.18 -12.74 4.35
C ARG A 23 8.09 -13.68 3.85
N GLU A 24 6.84 -13.44 4.23
CA GLU A 24 5.70 -14.22 3.75
C GLU A 24 5.43 -13.99 2.26
N LEU A 25 5.44 -12.72 1.84
CA LEU A 25 5.30 -12.31 0.44
C LEU A 25 6.40 -12.89 -0.43
N GLU A 26 7.67 -12.78 -0.04
CA GLU A 26 8.82 -13.34 -0.77
C GLU A 26 8.71 -14.85 -0.99
N ARG A 27 8.18 -15.56 -0.01
CA ARG A 27 8.07 -17.03 -0.06
C ARG A 27 6.83 -17.52 -0.80
N HIS A 28 5.83 -16.68 -1.05
CA HIS A 28 4.54 -17.02 -1.70
C HIS A 28 3.80 -18.22 -1.07
N ARG A 29 4.05 -18.52 0.21
CA ARG A 29 3.61 -19.78 0.84
C ARG A 29 2.14 -19.77 1.24
N THR A 30 1.60 -18.62 1.64
CA THR A 30 0.24 -18.51 2.14
C THR A 30 -0.75 -18.12 1.03
N ARG A 31 -2.01 -18.49 1.21
CA ARG A 31 -3.11 -18.08 0.33
C ARG A 31 -3.20 -16.55 0.22
N ARG A 32 -3.12 -15.85 1.36
CA ARG A 32 -3.18 -14.37 1.40
C ARG A 32 -2.02 -13.70 0.66
N ALA A 33 -0.79 -14.20 0.78
CA ALA A 33 0.36 -13.63 0.06
C ALA A 33 0.23 -13.80 -1.46
N ARG A 34 -0.24 -14.97 -1.92
CA ARG A 34 -0.51 -15.22 -3.35
C ARG A 34 -1.61 -14.31 -3.90
N LEU A 35 -2.68 -14.15 -3.15
CA LEU A 35 -3.80 -13.31 -3.55
C LEU A 35 -3.43 -11.82 -3.50
N CYS A 36 -2.70 -11.37 -2.48
CA CYS A 36 -2.17 -10.01 -2.40
C CYS A 36 -1.32 -9.68 -3.64
N LYS A 37 -0.42 -10.58 -4.07
CA LYS A 37 0.35 -10.37 -5.32
C LYS A 37 -0.54 -10.32 -6.56
N ARG A 38 -1.55 -11.19 -6.66
CA ARG A 38 -2.44 -11.28 -7.83
C ARG A 38 -3.37 -10.07 -7.94
N PHE A 39 -3.85 -9.56 -6.82
CA PHE A 39 -4.84 -8.49 -6.73
C PHE A 39 -4.22 -7.19 -6.18
N ALA A 40 -2.90 -7.07 -6.20
CA ALA A 40 -2.22 -5.86 -5.75
C ALA A 40 -2.65 -4.70 -6.64
N ILE A 41 -3.32 -3.73 -6.03
CA ILE A 41 -3.70 -2.48 -6.70
C ILE A 41 -2.57 -1.45 -6.66
N GLU A 42 -1.52 -1.74 -5.89
CA GLU A 42 -0.41 -0.82 -5.68
C GLU A 42 0.93 -1.49 -5.95
N GLU A 43 1.71 -0.86 -6.80
CA GLU A 43 3.03 -1.31 -7.22
C GLU A 43 3.99 -0.13 -7.38
N GLN A 44 5.27 -0.35 -7.12
CA GLN A 44 6.30 0.61 -7.49
C GLN A 44 6.80 0.27 -8.90
N ILE A 45 6.60 1.19 -9.83
CA ILE A 45 6.80 0.93 -11.26
C ILE A 45 8.20 1.31 -11.75
N CYS A 46 8.82 2.31 -11.13
CA CYS A 46 10.17 2.77 -11.47
C CYS A 46 10.73 3.71 -10.39
N ASN A 47 11.88 4.29 -10.68
CA ASN A 47 12.39 5.46 -9.99
C ASN A 47 12.53 6.62 -10.98
N ASP A 48 12.40 7.86 -10.51
CA ASP A 48 12.65 9.04 -11.33
C ASP A 48 14.16 9.28 -11.58
N LYS A 49 14.51 10.36 -12.28
CA LYS A 49 15.91 10.75 -12.56
C LYS A 49 16.76 11.04 -11.31
N HIS A 50 16.15 11.27 -10.16
CA HIS A 50 16.80 11.47 -8.87
C HIS A 50 16.78 10.20 -8.01
N GLY A 51 16.23 9.11 -8.57
CA GLY A 51 15.95 7.83 -7.97
C GLY A 51 14.95 7.88 -6.81
N ILE A 52 13.98 8.80 -6.90
CA ILE A 52 12.79 8.83 -6.05
C ILE A 52 11.82 7.77 -6.56
N PRO A 53 11.25 6.91 -5.69
CA PRO A 53 10.32 5.87 -6.11
C PRO A 53 9.04 6.47 -6.69
N VAL A 54 8.58 5.91 -7.82
CA VAL A 54 7.29 6.19 -8.44
C VAL A 54 6.35 5.02 -8.14
N ARG A 55 5.26 5.29 -7.42
CA ARG A 55 4.23 4.29 -7.09
C ARG A 55 3.00 4.51 -7.92
N LEU A 56 2.46 3.42 -8.45
CA LEU A 56 1.20 3.37 -9.15
C LEU A 56 0.15 2.76 -8.22
N LEU A 57 -0.99 3.43 -8.07
CA LEU A 57 -2.18 2.92 -7.42
C LEU A 57 -3.30 2.84 -8.44
N ARG A 58 -3.72 1.63 -8.80
CA ARG A 58 -4.79 1.33 -9.75
C ARG A 58 -6.13 1.19 -9.04
N LEU A 59 -6.78 2.32 -8.81
CA LEU A 59 -8.08 2.40 -8.17
C LEU A 59 -9.20 1.85 -9.07
N GLY A 60 -9.05 1.98 -10.39
CA GLY A 60 -10.04 1.52 -11.37
C GLY A 60 -10.27 0.00 -11.42
N VAL A 61 -9.42 -0.79 -10.77
CA VAL A 61 -9.54 -2.26 -10.70
C VAL A 61 -9.56 -2.78 -9.25
N ALA A 62 -9.72 -1.90 -8.28
CA ALA A 62 -9.60 -2.23 -6.86
C ALA A 62 -10.85 -2.87 -6.27
N ASP A 63 -10.80 -4.18 -5.97
CA ASP A 63 -11.85 -4.89 -5.22
C ASP A 63 -11.55 -4.88 -3.70
N SER A 64 -11.64 -3.71 -3.06
CA SER A 64 -11.37 -3.57 -1.63
C SER A 64 -12.23 -4.49 -0.75
N ALA A 65 -13.48 -4.75 -1.15
CA ALA A 65 -14.40 -5.64 -0.45
C ALA A 65 -13.90 -7.10 -0.50
N GLY A 66 -13.53 -7.59 -1.68
CA GLY A 66 -12.93 -8.91 -1.84
C GLY A 66 -11.60 -9.03 -1.10
N MET A 67 -10.76 -7.99 -1.14
CA MET A 67 -9.50 -8.01 -0.40
C MET A 67 -9.71 -8.12 1.12
N ILE A 68 -10.64 -7.35 1.68
CA ILE A 68 -10.94 -7.39 3.12
C ILE A 68 -11.48 -8.78 3.50
N ARG A 69 -12.42 -9.31 2.70
CA ARG A 69 -13.01 -10.64 2.92
C ARG A 69 -11.97 -11.76 2.89
N GLU A 70 -11.02 -11.71 1.96
CA GLU A 70 -10.09 -12.82 1.73
C GLU A 70 -8.78 -12.74 2.54
N PHE A 71 -8.28 -11.53 2.85
CA PHE A 71 -6.98 -11.33 3.52
C PHE A 71 -7.10 -10.74 4.93
N GLY A 72 -8.24 -10.14 5.24
CA GLY A 72 -8.43 -9.32 6.44
C GLY A 72 -7.89 -7.90 6.27
N GLN A 73 -8.54 -6.95 6.94
CA GLN A 73 -8.16 -5.53 6.92
C GLN A 73 -6.73 -5.29 7.41
N GLU A 74 -6.29 -6.02 8.44
CA GLU A 74 -4.94 -5.86 8.98
C GLU A 74 -3.86 -6.21 7.95
N ALA A 75 -4.05 -7.27 7.15
CA ALA A 75 -3.05 -7.66 6.14
C ALA A 75 -2.89 -6.57 5.06
N ILE A 76 -3.99 -5.92 4.67
CA ILE A 76 -3.98 -4.80 3.72
C ILE A 76 -3.23 -3.59 4.32
N LEU A 77 -3.45 -3.31 5.60
CA LEU A 77 -2.75 -2.24 6.32
C LEU A 77 -1.25 -2.53 6.41
N VAL A 78 -0.87 -3.74 6.82
CA VAL A 78 0.54 -4.16 6.93
C VAL A 78 1.22 -4.16 5.56
N ASP A 79 0.52 -4.56 4.49
CA ASP A 79 1.04 -4.48 3.12
C ASP A 79 1.34 -3.03 2.72
N SER A 80 0.39 -2.13 2.95
CA SER A 80 0.54 -0.70 2.70
C SER A 80 1.70 -0.09 3.50
N LEU A 81 1.81 -0.43 4.78
CA LEU A 81 2.93 -0.02 5.65
C LEU A 81 4.25 -0.55 5.13
N SER A 82 4.31 -1.81 4.70
CA SER A 82 5.54 -2.41 4.18
C SER A 82 6.09 -1.67 2.97
N LYS A 83 5.21 -1.17 2.08
CA LYS A 83 5.57 -0.37 0.91
C LYS A 83 5.98 1.05 1.30
N LEU A 84 5.34 1.66 2.30
CA LEU A 84 5.74 2.96 2.85
C LEU A 84 7.13 2.91 3.50
N GLU A 85 7.42 1.89 4.31
CA GLU A 85 8.74 1.68 4.92
C GLU A 85 9.83 1.54 3.85
N TRP A 86 9.54 0.76 2.80
CA TRP A 86 10.46 0.59 1.67
C TRP A 86 10.67 1.91 0.91
N THR A 87 9.61 2.68 0.70
CA THR A 87 9.68 4.00 0.06
C THR A 87 10.54 4.96 0.88
N HIS A 88 10.35 5.02 2.20
CA HIS A 88 11.17 5.85 3.09
C HIS A 88 12.65 5.47 3.01
N GLU A 89 12.95 4.18 2.91
CA GLU A 89 14.32 3.70 2.72
C GLU A 89 14.91 4.21 1.39
N GLN A 90 14.16 4.15 0.29
CA GLN A 90 14.63 4.67 -1.00
C GLN A 90 14.81 6.18 -1.01
N ILE A 91 13.86 6.93 -0.42
CA ILE A 91 13.98 8.39 -0.29
C ILE A 91 15.25 8.74 0.47
N ARG A 92 15.52 8.04 1.58
CA ARG A 92 16.75 8.24 2.36
C ARG A 92 18.00 7.99 1.51
N LYS A 93 18.05 6.90 0.74
CA LYS A 93 19.16 6.61 -0.19
C LYS A 93 19.32 7.70 -1.24
N ALA A 94 18.22 8.18 -1.82
CA ALA A 94 18.21 9.26 -2.79
C ALA A 94 18.71 10.59 -2.19
N MET A 95 18.35 10.90 -0.93
CA MET A 95 18.84 12.09 -0.23
C MET A 95 20.37 12.11 -0.11
N PHE A 96 20.96 10.98 0.28
CA PHE A 96 22.43 10.86 0.38
C PHE A 96 23.10 10.98 -0.98
N ARG A 97 22.59 10.29 -2.01
CA ARG A 97 23.15 10.34 -3.36
C ARG A 97 23.06 11.74 -3.97
N CYS A 98 21.92 12.40 -3.84
CA CYS A 98 21.66 13.69 -4.47
C CYS A 98 22.15 14.88 -3.62
N ARG A 99 22.57 14.65 -2.37
CA ARG A 99 22.94 15.68 -1.39
C ARG A 99 21.86 16.75 -1.23
N LYS A 100 20.60 16.32 -1.23
CA LYS A 100 19.42 17.19 -1.16
C LYS A 100 18.39 16.60 -0.22
N LEU A 101 17.64 17.47 0.45
CA LEU A 101 16.45 17.07 1.18
C LEU A 101 15.34 16.71 0.18
N ILE A 102 14.91 15.44 0.21
CA ILE A 102 13.79 14.94 -0.57
C ILE A 102 12.64 14.74 0.40
N ARG A 103 11.51 15.42 0.17
CA ARG A 103 10.40 15.48 1.13
C ARG A 103 9.27 14.50 0.83
N GLY A 104 9.39 13.66 -0.21
CA GLY A 104 8.30 12.77 -0.60
C GLY A 104 8.63 11.79 -1.71
N GLN A 105 7.56 11.15 -2.20
CA GLN A 105 7.54 10.18 -3.28
C GLN A 105 6.63 10.68 -4.40
N ILE A 106 6.71 10.07 -5.58
CA ILE A 106 5.76 10.32 -6.67
C ILE A 106 4.68 9.23 -6.61
N GLN A 107 3.41 9.64 -6.55
CA GLN A 107 2.26 8.74 -6.63
C GLN A 107 1.47 9.03 -7.91
N ILE A 108 1.22 7.99 -8.68
CA ILE A 108 0.34 8.00 -9.84
C ILE A 108 -0.93 7.28 -9.41
N LEU A 109 -2.05 8.00 -9.44
CA LEU A 109 -3.36 7.45 -9.18
C LEU A 109 -4.03 7.16 -10.52
N ASP A 110 -4.05 5.88 -10.89
CA ASP A 110 -4.84 5.42 -12.02
C ASP A 110 -6.27 5.16 -11.53
N VAL A 111 -7.09 6.19 -11.68
CA VAL A 111 -8.49 6.13 -11.28
C VAL A 111 -9.29 5.21 -12.21
N GLY A 112 -8.90 5.12 -13.49
CA GLY A 112 -9.58 4.33 -14.52
C GLY A 112 -11.09 4.62 -14.67
N ASP A 113 -11.63 4.28 -15.83
CA ASP A 113 -13.04 3.94 -16.01
C ASP A 113 -13.04 2.79 -17.01
N TYR A 114 -12.73 1.59 -16.52
CA TYR A 114 -12.48 0.42 -17.38
C TYR A 114 -13.76 -0.16 -18.02
N GLY A 115 -14.78 0.67 -18.23
CA GLY A 115 -15.88 0.47 -19.17
C GLY A 115 -16.92 -0.61 -18.82
N ASP A 116 -16.58 -1.58 -17.97
CA ASP A 116 -17.41 -2.77 -17.78
C ASP A 116 -18.38 -2.68 -16.60
N VAL A 117 -18.20 -1.71 -15.70
CA VAL A 117 -19.09 -1.51 -14.53
C VAL A 117 -19.48 -0.04 -14.41
N PRO A 118 -20.74 0.33 -14.73
CA PRO A 118 -21.22 1.69 -14.60
C PRO A 118 -20.98 2.26 -13.19
N ASN A 119 -20.41 3.47 -13.15
CA ASN A 119 -20.11 4.19 -11.91
C ASN A 119 -19.17 3.43 -10.96
N TRP A 120 -18.20 2.67 -11.50
CA TRP A 120 -17.20 1.96 -10.72
C TRP A 120 -16.50 2.88 -9.71
N THR A 121 -16.05 4.05 -10.15
CA THR A 121 -15.37 5.03 -9.30
C THR A 121 -16.24 5.49 -8.12
N GLY A 122 -17.54 5.70 -8.32
CA GLY A 122 -18.48 6.00 -7.24
C GLY A 122 -18.68 4.83 -6.28
N ARG A 123 -18.77 3.59 -6.80
CA ARG A 123 -18.86 2.37 -5.99
C ARG A 123 -17.60 2.14 -5.16
N MET A 124 -16.42 2.35 -5.75
CA MET A 124 -15.14 2.26 -5.06
C MET A 124 -15.06 3.27 -3.91
N TRP A 125 -15.40 4.53 -4.15
CA TRP A 125 -15.43 5.55 -3.09
C TRP A 125 -16.41 5.20 -1.97
N ASN A 126 -17.59 4.69 -2.31
CA ASN A 126 -18.56 4.23 -1.32
C ASN A 126 -18.03 3.02 -0.53
N ASN A 127 -17.38 2.05 -1.17
CA ASN A 127 -16.78 0.90 -0.49
C ASN A 127 -15.65 1.31 0.48
N LEU A 128 -14.79 2.27 0.09
CA LEU A 128 -13.77 2.79 1.00
C LEU A 128 -14.37 3.50 2.20
N ARG A 129 -15.48 4.24 1.99
CA ARG A 129 -16.20 4.94 3.07
C ARG A 129 -16.96 4.00 4.00
N LEU A 130 -17.63 3.00 3.45
CA LEU A 130 -18.56 2.11 4.17
C LEU A 130 -17.89 0.83 4.69
N GLY A 131 -16.75 0.44 4.13
CA GLY A 131 -16.01 -0.77 4.53
C GLY A 131 -15.78 -0.92 6.03
N PRO A 132 -15.35 0.13 6.76
CA PRO A 132 -15.16 0.06 8.21
C PRO A 132 -16.42 -0.26 9.03
N ASP A 133 -17.62 -0.04 8.47
CA ASP A 133 -18.90 -0.27 9.15
C ASP A 133 -19.60 -1.55 8.67
N ILE A 134 -19.35 -2.00 7.44
CA ILE A 134 -19.95 -3.22 6.88
C ILE A 134 -19.27 -4.50 7.39
N TYR A 135 -17.99 -4.43 7.76
CA TYR A 135 -17.18 -5.60 8.15
C TYR A 135 -16.84 -5.66 9.65
N LYS A 136 -17.59 -4.95 10.50
CA LYS A 136 -17.61 -5.16 11.96
C LYS A 136 -18.50 -6.35 12.30
#